data_AF-M2NUV7-F1
#
_entry.id   AF-M2NUV7-F1
#
_cell.length_a   1.000
_cell.length_b   1.000
_cell.length_c   1.000
_cell.angle_alpha   90.00
_cell.angle_beta   90.00
_cell.angle_gamma   90.00
#
_symmetry.space_group_name_H-M   'P 1'
#
loop_
_entity.id
_entity.type
_entity.pdbx_description
1 polymer ?
#
loop_
_entity_poly.entity_id
_entity_poly.type
_entity_poly.pdbx_seq_one_letter_code
_entity_poly.pdbx_strand_id
1 'polypeptide(L)'
;MTTSTPGRVLLVARRPGAYPTIGDALAEASDNAVITIAGGEYAETVELTGLRVTLAAADGATVVVDGRGADRPVFRTTGGALVLEGIEILAGGASAIQSHDTELTVRGCAVSGGHGPAIAIRGTTAFTVTGSVISAAEQGILVDGSPGRIEDTTVEDVTGDGITLGQGADPVVTGCTVTGSGLRGVYVYQYARPVIEGCVISHTGHEGIAVAHHGVPVIKRCTVTDTRGPGIAFASGCGGEISACRVSNTAEPGIAIAEGATPTVSEIADPAAVGDSALDEMLAELDAMIGLPEVKEEVRALVDELQVNEWRRRAGLPVGAAGHHLIFAGAPGTGKTTVARIYGKLLKALGVLPVGEFREVSRRDLVGQYIGHTAEKTATVFEEAKGGVLFIDEAYTLTRLAGSGGDFGQEAIDTLVPLMEEHRDEVAVIVAGYTDEMVDFLAANPGLASRFGKTIEFENYSPAELLAIFGRMAAAGDYELDPGAGPVLTDHFRRVSGDVNFGNARDARLLFEKARTAQSQRLRTLGRMPAVEELRGLHVADVEAAISR
;
A
#
# COMPACT_ATOMS: atom_id res chain seq x y z
N MET A 1 -10.10 -25.73 -37.61
CA MET A 1 -10.73 -25.96 -36.29
C MET A 1 -10.34 -27.36 -35.83
N THR A 2 -9.13 -27.49 -35.30
CA THR A 2 -8.63 -28.73 -34.68
C THR A 2 -9.10 -28.75 -33.24
N THR A 3 -9.99 -29.68 -32.93
CA THR A 3 -10.51 -29.93 -31.59
C THR A 3 -9.37 -30.39 -30.68
N SER A 4 -8.94 -29.50 -29.79
CA SER A 4 -7.98 -29.76 -28.71
C SER A 4 -8.50 -30.87 -27.81
N THR A 5 -7.88 -32.05 -27.87
CA THR A 5 -8.07 -33.10 -26.87
C THR A 5 -7.62 -32.55 -25.51
N PRO A 6 -8.43 -32.64 -24.43
CA PRO A 6 -7.98 -32.18 -23.12
C PRO A 6 -6.73 -32.94 -22.71
N GLY A 7 -5.66 -32.20 -22.38
CA GLY A 7 -4.38 -32.77 -22.00
C GLY A 7 -4.51 -33.68 -20.77
N ARG A 8 -3.70 -34.74 -20.74
CA ARG A 8 -3.65 -35.67 -19.61
C ARG A 8 -3.19 -34.91 -18.35
N VAL A 9 -3.92 -35.07 -17.25
CA VAL A 9 -3.52 -34.54 -15.94
C VAL A 9 -2.55 -35.53 -15.30
N LEU A 10 -1.35 -35.07 -14.98
CA LEU A 10 -0.32 -35.86 -14.30
C LEU A 10 -0.12 -35.29 -12.89
N LEU A 11 0.06 -36.17 -11.91
CA LEU A 11 0.30 -35.78 -10.52
C LEU A 11 1.75 -36.08 -10.15
N VAL A 12 2.45 -35.05 -9.68
CA VAL A 12 3.79 -35.18 -9.10
C VAL A 12 3.67 -35.18 -7.58
N ALA A 13 4.03 -36.29 -6.93
CA ALA A 13 3.99 -36.44 -5.48
C ALA A 13 4.85 -37.61 -5.00
N ARG A 14 5.41 -37.53 -3.78
CA ARG A 14 6.14 -38.63 -3.14
C ARG A 14 5.19 -39.69 -2.54
N ARG A 15 4.28 -40.24 -3.35
CA ARG A 15 3.33 -41.30 -2.95
C ARG A 15 3.10 -42.32 -4.07
N PRO A 16 2.72 -43.58 -3.75
CA PRO A 16 2.39 -44.57 -4.76
C PRO A 16 1.29 -44.08 -5.72
N GLY A 17 1.50 -44.29 -7.03
CA GLY A 17 0.55 -43.90 -8.08
C GLY A 17 0.70 -42.46 -8.60
N ALA A 18 1.68 -41.71 -8.13
CA ALA A 18 2.09 -40.41 -8.66
C ALA A 18 3.52 -40.48 -9.24
N TYR A 19 3.87 -39.53 -10.10
CA TYR A 19 5.25 -39.38 -10.58
C TYR A 19 6.11 -38.82 -9.43
N PRO A 20 7.30 -39.38 -9.17
CA PRO A 20 8.12 -38.95 -8.04
C PRO A 20 8.85 -37.62 -8.29
N THR A 21 9.07 -37.25 -9.55
CA THR A 21 9.71 -35.99 -9.97
C THR A 21 8.91 -35.30 -11.08
N ILE A 22 9.15 -34.01 -11.28
CA ILE A 22 8.57 -33.25 -12.40
C ILE A 22 9.11 -33.79 -13.73
N GLY A 23 10.40 -34.11 -13.79
CA GLY A 23 11.04 -34.73 -14.96
C GLY A 23 10.38 -36.04 -15.40
N ASP A 24 10.02 -36.93 -14.46
CA ASP A 24 9.35 -38.20 -14.78
C ASP A 24 7.95 -37.97 -15.36
N ALA A 25 7.20 -36.99 -14.82
CA ALA A 25 5.91 -36.62 -15.37
C ALA A 25 6.04 -36.03 -16.78
N LEU A 26 7.05 -35.18 -17.01
CA LEU A 26 7.32 -34.57 -18.30
C LEU A 26 7.74 -35.59 -19.37
N ALA A 27 8.47 -36.64 -18.99
CA ALA A 27 8.85 -37.73 -19.91
C ALA A 27 7.62 -38.48 -20.49
N GLU A 28 6.51 -38.49 -19.77
CA GLU A 28 5.23 -39.09 -20.22
C GLU A 28 4.17 -38.05 -20.64
N ALA A 29 4.49 -36.76 -20.56
CA ALA A 29 3.56 -35.68 -20.88
C ALA A 29 3.30 -35.63 -22.39
N SER A 30 2.01 -35.57 -22.74
CA SER A 30 1.57 -35.22 -24.09
C SER A 30 1.52 -33.70 -24.26
N ASP A 31 1.41 -33.23 -25.49
CA ASP A 31 1.17 -31.81 -25.75
C ASP A 31 -0.10 -31.32 -25.03
N ASN A 32 -0.03 -30.12 -24.46
CA ASN A 32 -1.03 -29.47 -23.59
C ASN A 32 -1.33 -30.20 -22.28
N ALA A 33 -0.44 -31.06 -21.79
CA ALA A 33 -0.59 -31.71 -20.48
C ALA A 33 -0.60 -30.69 -19.32
N VAL A 34 -1.32 -31.03 -18.25
CA VAL A 34 -1.33 -30.28 -17.00
C VAL A 34 -0.72 -31.15 -15.92
N ILE A 35 0.35 -30.67 -15.30
CA ILE A 35 1.07 -31.37 -14.25
C ILE A 35 0.80 -30.63 -12.95
N THR A 36 0.02 -31.26 -12.08
CA THR A 36 -0.25 -30.77 -10.73
C THR A 36 0.82 -31.29 -9.78
N ILE A 37 1.43 -30.40 -9.02
CA ILE A 37 2.55 -30.69 -8.12
C ILE A 37 2.06 -30.59 -6.68
N ALA A 38 2.19 -31.68 -5.93
CA ALA A 38 1.86 -31.68 -4.50
C ALA A 38 2.92 -30.90 -3.70
N GLY A 39 2.54 -30.46 -2.49
CA GLY A 39 3.45 -29.68 -1.65
C GLY A 39 4.72 -30.46 -1.29
N GLY A 40 5.86 -29.77 -1.39
CA GLY A 40 7.17 -30.36 -1.12
C GLY A 40 8.30 -29.67 -1.88
N GLU A 41 9.52 -30.12 -1.57
CA GLU A 41 10.75 -29.65 -2.22
C GLU A 41 11.24 -30.68 -3.25
N TYR A 42 11.51 -30.19 -4.46
CA TYR A 42 11.86 -30.95 -5.64
C TYR A 42 13.24 -30.48 -6.12
N ALA A 43 14.27 -31.23 -5.74
CA ALA A 43 15.65 -30.95 -6.12
C ALA A 43 15.92 -31.44 -7.55
N GLU A 44 15.51 -30.65 -8.54
CA GLU A 44 15.62 -31.01 -9.95
C GLU A 44 15.71 -29.78 -10.87
N THR A 45 16.18 -30.01 -12.10
CA THR A 45 16.16 -29.03 -13.18
C THR A 45 15.39 -29.62 -14.36
N VAL A 46 14.59 -28.80 -15.03
CA VAL A 46 13.67 -29.18 -16.10
C VAL A 46 14.13 -28.58 -17.42
N GLU A 47 14.23 -29.43 -18.45
CA GLU A 47 14.50 -29.01 -19.83
C GLU A 47 13.34 -29.41 -20.73
N LEU A 48 12.78 -28.45 -21.46
CA LEU A 48 11.61 -28.62 -22.32
C LEU A 48 11.93 -28.17 -23.75
N THR A 49 11.68 -29.04 -24.73
CA THR A 49 11.88 -28.71 -26.14
C THR A 49 10.60 -28.98 -26.93
N GLY A 50 9.98 -27.94 -27.47
CA GLY A 50 8.83 -28.02 -28.37
C GLY A 50 7.50 -28.49 -27.75
N LEU A 51 7.46 -28.73 -26.44
CA LEU A 51 6.28 -29.23 -25.73
C LEU A 51 5.43 -28.08 -25.17
N ARG A 52 4.10 -28.20 -25.20
CA ARG A 52 3.18 -27.30 -24.49
C ARG A 52 2.76 -27.95 -23.17
N VAL A 53 3.07 -27.35 -22.02
CA VAL A 53 2.75 -27.92 -20.70
C VAL A 53 2.42 -26.85 -19.68
N THR A 54 1.53 -27.18 -18.74
CA THR A 54 1.27 -26.38 -17.53
C THR A 54 1.80 -27.11 -16.31
N LEU A 55 2.63 -26.43 -15.51
CA LEU A 55 3.07 -26.89 -14.20
C LEU A 55 2.43 -26.00 -13.15
N ALA A 56 1.59 -26.58 -12.29
CA ALA A 56 0.85 -25.83 -11.29
C ALA A 56 1.00 -26.48 -9.92
N ALA A 57 1.22 -25.68 -8.89
CA ALA A 57 1.08 -26.12 -7.51
C ALA A 57 -0.36 -26.57 -7.25
N ALA A 58 -0.54 -27.64 -6.49
CA ALA A 58 -1.86 -28.04 -6.01
C ALA A 58 -2.46 -26.96 -5.09
N ASP A 59 -3.79 -26.89 -5.01
CA ASP A 59 -4.49 -25.88 -4.21
C ASP A 59 -3.97 -25.83 -2.76
N GLY A 60 -3.48 -24.66 -2.35
CA GLY A 60 -2.94 -24.42 -1.01
C GLY A 60 -1.60 -25.12 -0.71
N ALA A 61 -0.95 -25.71 -1.71
CA ALA A 61 0.34 -26.37 -1.56
C ALA A 61 1.51 -25.41 -1.79
N THR A 62 2.51 -25.47 -0.91
CA THR A 62 3.82 -24.85 -1.14
C THR A 62 4.70 -25.81 -1.93
N VAL A 63 5.06 -25.44 -3.15
CA VAL A 63 5.91 -26.23 -4.05
C VAL A 63 7.21 -25.47 -4.27
N VAL A 64 8.33 -26.10 -3.91
CA VAL A 64 9.68 -25.56 -4.10
C VAL A 64 10.40 -26.41 -5.13
N VAL A 65 10.88 -25.80 -6.22
CA VAL A 65 11.77 -26.44 -7.19
C VAL A 65 13.18 -25.90 -6.95
N ASP A 66 14.03 -26.74 -6.36
CA ASP A 66 15.38 -26.36 -5.94
C ASP A 66 16.42 -26.82 -6.97
N GLY A 67 16.94 -25.86 -7.74
CA GLY A 67 18.06 -26.06 -8.65
C GLY A 67 19.37 -25.46 -8.16
N ARG A 68 19.50 -25.06 -6.88
CA ARG A 68 20.73 -24.45 -6.34
C ARG A 68 21.97 -25.33 -6.48
N GLY A 69 21.79 -26.65 -6.51
CA GLY A 69 22.87 -27.62 -6.72
C GLY A 69 23.30 -27.79 -8.17
N ALA A 70 22.70 -27.06 -9.12
CA ALA A 70 22.96 -27.23 -10.55
C ALA A 70 23.61 -26.00 -11.19
N ASP A 71 24.58 -26.23 -12.08
CA ASP A 71 25.23 -25.18 -12.90
C ASP A 71 24.45 -24.87 -14.19
N ARG A 72 23.14 -25.11 -14.20
CA ARG A 72 22.25 -24.92 -15.36
C ARG A 72 20.92 -24.34 -14.91
N PRO A 73 20.12 -23.76 -15.83
CA PRO A 73 18.84 -23.18 -15.43
C PRO A 73 17.89 -24.18 -14.80
N VAL A 74 17.08 -23.73 -13.84
CA VAL A 74 16.07 -24.59 -13.19
C VAL A 74 14.99 -24.99 -14.19
N PHE A 75 14.51 -24.03 -14.99
CA PHE A 75 13.66 -24.28 -16.14
C PHE A 75 14.34 -23.76 -17.40
N ARG A 76 14.66 -24.66 -18.33
CA ARG A 76 15.17 -24.31 -19.65
C ARG A 76 14.16 -24.73 -20.70
N THR A 77 13.66 -23.80 -21.50
CA THR A 77 12.69 -24.09 -22.56
C THR A 77 13.20 -23.65 -23.93
N THR A 78 12.89 -24.43 -24.97
CA THR A 78 13.16 -24.10 -26.37
C THR A 78 11.98 -24.49 -27.24
N GLY A 79 11.27 -23.52 -27.81
CA GLY A 79 10.00 -23.78 -28.51
C GLY A 79 8.86 -24.18 -27.57
N GLY A 80 7.67 -24.42 -28.12
CA GLY A 80 6.51 -24.88 -27.34
C GLY A 80 5.89 -23.80 -26.44
N ALA A 81 5.29 -24.23 -25.32
CA ALA A 81 4.68 -23.34 -24.33
C ALA A 81 4.88 -23.87 -22.91
N LEU A 82 5.22 -22.99 -21.97
CA LEU A 82 5.34 -23.34 -20.56
C LEU A 82 4.52 -22.37 -19.72
N VAL A 83 3.63 -22.93 -18.90
CA VAL A 83 2.90 -22.19 -17.86
C VAL A 83 3.39 -22.66 -16.49
N LEU A 84 3.80 -21.72 -15.64
CA LEU A 84 4.19 -21.94 -14.25
C LEU A 84 3.21 -21.17 -13.34
N GLU A 85 2.54 -21.88 -12.42
CA GLU A 85 1.56 -21.27 -11.51
C GLU A 85 1.82 -21.68 -10.05
N GLY A 86 2.04 -20.68 -9.18
CA GLY A 86 2.15 -20.90 -7.72
C GLY A 86 3.40 -21.64 -7.26
N ILE A 87 4.49 -21.59 -8.02
CA ILE A 87 5.72 -22.35 -7.73
C ILE A 87 6.81 -21.42 -7.21
N GLU A 88 7.51 -21.87 -6.17
CA GLU A 88 8.76 -21.27 -5.71
C GLU A 88 9.95 -21.92 -6.43
N ILE A 89 10.83 -21.11 -7.01
CA ILE A 89 11.94 -21.56 -7.84
C ILE A 89 13.23 -21.02 -7.24
N LEU A 90 14.14 -21.92 -6.88
CA LEU A 90 15.42 -21.58 -6.27
C LEU A 90 16.57 -21.90 -7.23
N ALA A 91 17.19 -20.86 -7.78
CA ALA A 91 18.31 -21.01 -8.72
C ALA A 91 19.67 -20.89 -8.03
N GLY A 92 20.67 -21.58 -8.58
CA GLY A 92 22.07 -21.51 -8.13
C GLY A 92 22.91 -20.53 -8.95
N GLY A 93 23.97 -21.03 -9.58
CA GLY A 93 24.87 -20.22 -10.41
C GLY A 93 24.33 -19.83 -11.80
N ALA A 94 23.10 -20.20 -12.13
CA ALA A 94 22.46 -19.99 -13.42
C ALA A 94 21.05 -19.40 -13.25
N SER A 95 20.39 -19.06 -14.36
CA SER A 95 19.02 -18.51 -14.36
C SER A 95 17.99 -19.44 -13.74
N ALA A 96 16.99 -18.89 -13.06
CA ALA A 96 15.86 -19.69 -12.60
C ALA A 96 15.02 -20.19 -13.77
N ILE A 97 14.69 -19.28 -14.69
CA ILE A 97 13.94 -19.58 -15.91
C ILE A 97 14.71 -19.02 -17.10
N GLN A 98 15.02 -19.89 -18.07
CA GLN A 98 15.58 -19.51 -19.36
C GLN A 98 14.65 -20.00 -20.47
N SER A 99 14.02 -19.06 -21.17
CA SER A 99 13.09 -19.32 -22.27
C SER A 99 13.68 -18.85 -23.60
N HIS A 100 13.65 -19.74 -24.60
CA HIS A 100 14.01 -19.43 -25.97
C HIS A 100 12.90 -19.85 -26.95
N ASP A 101 12.36 -18.92 -27.73
CA ASP A 101 11.30 -19.18 -28.71
C ASP A 101 10.06 -19.92 -28.10
N THR A 102 9.83 -19.79 -26.79
CA THR A 102 8.75 -20.47 -26.06
C THR A 102 7.70 -19.46 -25.59
N GLU A 103 6.42 -19.78 -25.75
CA GLU A 103 5.31 -19.05 -25.11
C GLU A 103 5.39 -19.27 -23.58
N LEU A 104 5.86 -18.28 -22.83
CA LEU A 104 6.09 -18.39 -21.39
C LEU A 104 5.01 -17.65 -20.59
N THR A 105 4.40 -18.33 -19.63
CA THR A 105 3.50 -17.72 -18.64
C THR A 105 3.98 -18.06 -17.23
N VAL A 106 4.22 -17.04 -16.39
CA VAL A 106 4.61 -17.18 -14.99
C VAL A 106 3.59 -16.42 -14.15
N ARG A 107 2.90 -17.10 -13.23
CA ARG A 107 1.84 -16.51 -12.39
C ARG A 107 2.00 -16.88 -10.93
N GLY A 108 1.94 -15.89 -10.04
CA GLY A 108 1.94 -16.15 -8.60
C GLY A 108 3.19 -16.91 -8.13
N CYS A 109 4.32 -16.78 -8.84
CA CYS A 109 5.54 -17.53 -8.53
C CYS A 109 6.51 -16.68 -7.71
N ALA A 110 7.29 -17.34 -6.87
CA ALA A 110 8.45 -16.74 -6.20
C ALA A 110 9.71 -17.25 -6.88
N VAL A 111 10.47 -16.37 -7.52
CA VAL A 111 11.62 -16.75 -8.35
C VAL A 111 12.87 -16.13 -7.75
N SER A 112 13.63 -16.94 -7.02
CA SER A 112 14.96 -16.52 -6.57
C SER A 112 16.00 -16.91 -7.62
N GLY A 113 16.80 -15.92 -8.00
CA GLY A 113 17.97 -16.15 -8.82
C GLY A 113 19.18 -16.59 -8.00
N GLY A 114 20.33 -16.50 -8.65
CA GLY A 114 21.62 -16.45 -7.97
C GLY A 114 22.57 -15.63 -8.83
N HIS A 115 23.47 -16.28 -9.57
CA HIS A 115 24.34 -15.57 -10.53
C HIS A 115 23.63 -15.49 -11.91
N GLY A 116 23.58 -14.30 -12.51
CA GLY A 116 22.84 -14.03 -13.75
C GLY A 116 21.35 -13.66 -13.58
N PRO A 117 20.58 -13.62 -14.67
CA PRO A 117 19.17 -13.22 -14.65
C PRO A 117 18.28 -14.29 -14.03
N ALA A 118 17.39 -13.94 -13.10
CA ALA A 118 16.41 -14.88 -12.56
C ALA A 118 15.46 -15.38 -13.64
N ILE A 119 14.94 -14.48 -14.48
CA ILE A 119 14.13 -14.84 -15.66
C ILE A 119 14.80 -14.27 -16.90
N ALA A 120 15.17 -15.12 -17.86
CA ALA A 120 15.68 -14.72 -19.16
C ALA A 120 14.76 -15.19 -20.28
N ILE A 121 14.25 -14.25 -21.07
CA ILE A 121 13.31 -14.48 -22.17
C ILE A 121 13.94 -14.00 -23.48
N ARG A 122 14.08 -14.88 -24.47
CA ARG A 122 14.77 -14.57 -25.73
C ARG A 122 14.05 -15.14 -26.95
N GLY A 123 13.81 -14.33 -27.98
CA GLY A 123 13.24 -14.80 -29.26
C GLY A 123 11.80 -15.32 -29.18
N THR A 124 11.15 -15.16 -28.03
CA THR A 124 9.78 -15.60 -27.77
C THR A 124 8.75 -14.76 -28.55
N THR A 125 7.68 -15.42 -29.02
CA THR A 125 6.56 -14.78 -29.73
C THR A 125 5.57 -14.04 -28.82
N ALA A 126 5.46 -14.43 -27.55
CA ALA A 126 4.73 -13.74 -26.49
C ALA A 126 5.08 -14.32 -25.11
N PHE A 127 5.19 -13.48 -24.09
CA PHE A 127 5.29 -13.94 -22.69
C PHE A 127 4.37 -13.16 -21.75
N THR A 128 4.09 -13.72 -20.58
CA THR A 128 3.38 -13.06 -19.48
C THR A 128 4.01 -13.42 -18.15
N VAL A 129 4.40 -12.42 -17.37
CA VAL A 129 4.80 -12.57 -15.96
C VAL A 129 3.83 -11.74 -15.13
N THR A 130 3.13 -12.35 -14.18
CA THR A 130 2.11 -11.65 -13.38
C THR A 130 2.06 -12.08 -11.93
N GLY A 131 1.82 -11.13 -11.02
CA GLY A 131 1.61 -11.40 -9.60
C GLY A 131 2.76 -12.17 -8.95
N SER A 132 3.98 -12.00 -9.45
CA SER A 132 5.14 -12.80 -9.07
C SER A 132 6.18 -11.95 -8.34
N VAL A 133 7.02 -12.60 -7.52
CA VAL A 133 8.12 -11.95 -6.80
C VAL A 133 9.44 -12.51 -7.32
N ILE A 134 10.35 -11.63 -7.73
CA ILE A 134 11.67 -11.98 -8.25
C ILE A 134 12.72 -11.37 -7.32
N SER A 135 13.63 -12.19 -6.79
CA SER A 135 14.62 -11.71 -5.82
C SER A 135 15.96 -12.44 -5.90
N ALA A 136 16.95 -11.95 -5.14
CA ALA A 136 18.25 -12.59 -4.93
C ALA A 136 19.01 -12.96 -6.22
N ALA A 137 18.94 -12.10 -7.23
CA ALA A 137 19.52 -12.34 -8.55
C ALA A 137 20.57 -11.28 -8.92
N GLU A 138 21.40 -11.55 -9.93
CA GLU A 138 22.20 -10.49 -10.57
C GLU A 138 21.32 -9.59 -11.41
N GLN A 139 20.44 -10.16 -12.21
CA GLN A 139 19.41 -9.41 -12.93
C GLN A 139 18.04 -9.99 -12.59
N GLY A 140 17.01 -9.16 -12.41
CA GLY A 140 15.67 -9.67 -12.13
C GLY A 140 15.08 -10.36 -13.37
N ILE A 141 14.64 -9.55 -14.33
CA ILE A 141 14.03 -10.02 -15.58
C ILE A 141 14.81 -9.48 -16.77
N LEU A 142 15.26 -10.35 -17.65
CA LEU A 142 15.89 -10.02 -18.94
C LEU A 142 14.95 -10.42 -20.08
N VAL A 143 14.65 -9.48 -20.97
CA VAL A 143 13.84 -9.69 -22.17
C VAL A 143 14.61 -9.21 -23.40
N ASP A 144 14.94 -10.13 -24.31
CA ASP A 144 15.62 -9.82 -25.58
C ASP A 144 14.72 -10.15 -26.78
N GLY A 145 14.33 -9.12 -27.53
CA GLY A 145 13.63 -9.27 -28.82
C GLY A 145 12.30 -10.02 -28.72
N SER A 146 11.53 -9.79 -27.66
CA SER A 146 10.24 -10.47 -27.43
C SER A 146 9.15 -9.48 -27.01
N PRO A 147 7.97 -9.51 -27.65
CA PRO A 147 6.79 -8.84 -27.14
C PRO A 147 6.20 -9.63 -25.96
N GLY A 148 5.55 -8.95 -25.03
CA GLY A 148 4.95 -9.61 -23.87
C GLY A 148 4.44 -8.65 -22.82
N ARG A 149 4.12 -9.20 -21.65
CA ARG A 149 3.56 -8.46 -20.51
C ARG A 149 4.26 -8.82 -19.22
N ILE A 150 4.57 -7.80 -18.42
CA ILE A 150 4.97 -7.94 -17.02
C ILE A 150 3.97 -7.09 -16.21
N GLU A 151 3.16 -7.72 -15.36
CA GLU A 151 2.03 -7.08 -14.69
C GLU A 151 2.05 -7.37 -13.19
N ASP A 152 1.83 -6.38 -12.33
CA ASP A 152 1.68 -6.57 -10.88
C ASP A 152 2.80 -7.44 -10.26
N THR A 153 4.03 -7.25 -10.71
CA THR A 153 5.19 -8.08 -10.37
C THR A 153 6.20 -7.26 -9.60
N THR A 154 6.78 -7.86 -8.56
CA THR A 154 7.82 -7.24 -7.72
C THR A 154 9.19 -7.81 -8.08
N VAL A 155 10.16 -6.92 -8.33
CA VAL A 155 11.58 -7.26 -8.44
C VAL A 155 12.32 -6.57 -7.30
N GLU A 156 12.94 -7.33 -6.42
CA GLU A 156 13.57 -6.82 -5.20
C GLU A 156 14.96 -7.44 -4.94
N ASP A 157 15.82 -6.69 -4.26
CA ASP A 157 17.13 -7.16 -3.76
C ASP A 157 17.99 -7.86 -4.82
N VAL A 158 18.13 -7.23 -5.98
CA VAL A 158 19.01 -7.70 -7.07
C VAL A 158 20.33 -6.95 -7.06
N THR A 159 21.43 -7.63 -7.37
CA THR A 159 22.76 -7.01 -7.32
C THR A 159 23.11 -6.18 -8.56
N GLY A 160 22.41 -6.40 -9.68
CA GLY A 160 22.55 -5.67 -10.94
C GLY A 160 21.28 -4.91 -11.30
N ASP A 161 20.81 -5.06 -12.55
CA ASP A 161 19.63 -4.36 -13.07
C ASP A 161 18.33 -5.12 -12.74
N GLY A 162 17.28 -4.40 -12.33
CA GLY A 162 15.97 -4.99 -12.02
C GLY A 162 15.30 -5.63 -13.24
N ILE A 163 14.90 -4.80 -14.22
CA ILE A 163 14.31 -5.26 -15.48
C ILE A 163 15.16 -4.75 -16.64
N THR A 164 15.69 -5.66 -17.46
CA THR A 164 16.48 -5.34 -18.65
C THR A 164 15.71 -5.69 -19.91
N LEU A 165 15.53 -4.72 -20.79
CA LEU A 165 14.76 -4.81 -22.03
C LEU A 165 15.69 -4.48 -23.21
N GLY A 166 16.08 -5.51 -23.96
CA GLY A 166 17.13 -5.45 -24.97
C GLY A 166 16.69 -5.94 -26.35
N GLN A 167 17.59 -5.79 -27.33
CA GLN A 167 17.49 -6.43 -28.67
C GLN A 167 16.13 -6.21 -29.37
N GLY A 168 15.59 -4.99 -29.33
CA GLY A 168 14.32 -4.65 -29.96
C GLY A 168 13.08 -5.14 -29.20
N ALA A 169 13.19 -5.54 -27.93
CA ALA A 169 12.04 -5.91 -27.10
C ALA A 169 11.03 -4.76 -26.99
N ASP A 170 9.74 -5.09 -27.09
CA ASP A 170 8.60 -4.17 -27.01
C ASP A 170 7.50 -4.63 -26.02
N PRO A 171 7.83 -5.09 -24.80
CA PRO A 171 6.81 -5.52 -23.85
C PRO A 171 6.07 -4.35 -23.20
N VAL A 172 4.92 -4.66 -22.61
CA VAL A 172 4.16 -3.78 -21.73
C VAL A 172 4.45 -4.17 -20.27
N VAL A 173 4.98 -3.23 -19.50
CA VAL A 173 5.31 -3.38 -18.08
C VAL A 173 4.34 -2.49 -17.29
N THR A 174 3.44 -3.08 -16.51
CA THR A 174 2.34 -2.35 -15.83
C THR A 174 2.27 -2.67 -14.35
N GLY A 175 2.11 -1.67 -13.49
CA GLY A 175 1.85 -1.89 -12.06
C GLY A 175 2.96 -2.63 -11.32
N CYS A 176 4.18 -2.64 -11.88
CA CYS A 176 5.30 -3.38 -11.30
C CYS A 176 6.06 -2.54 -10.27
N THR A 177 6.63 -3.20 -9.28
CA THR A 177 7.51 -2.58 -8.28
C THR A 177 8.93 -3.09 -8.47
N VAL A 178 9.89 -2.19 -8.64
CA VAL A 178 11.32 -2.51 -8.72
C VAL A 178 12.04 -1.77 -7.60
N THR A 179 12.64 -2.51 -6.67
CA THR A 179 13.31 -1.94 -5.49
C THR A 179 14.62 -2.65 -5.19
N GLY A 180 15.53 -2.01 -4.46
CA GLY A 180 16.78 -2.63 -4.00
C GLY A 180 17.69 -3.14 -5.13
N SER A 181 17.73 -2.42 -6.27
CA SER A 181 18.58 -2.81 -7.41
C SER A 181 19.98 -2.22 -7.27
N GLY A 182 21.02 -3.07 -7.34
CA GLY A 182 22.41 -2.64 -7.20
C GLY A 182 22.91 -1.75 -8.36
N LEU A 183 22.29 -1.85 -9.53
CA LEU A 183 22.48 -0.95 -10.67
C LEU A 183 21.18 -0.19 -10.97
N ARG A 184 20.56 -0.40 -12.14
CA ARG A 184 19.37 0.34 -12.58
C ARG A 184 18.10 -0.39 -12.22
N GLY A 185 17.01 0.34 -12.04
CA GLY A 185 15.69 -0.27 -11.87
C GLY A 185 15.22 -0.91 -13.17
N VAL A 186 15.05 -0.10 -14.21
CA VAL A 186 14.70 -0.56 -15.56
C VAL A 186 15.74 -0.08 -16.55
N TYR A 187 16.29 -0.99 -17.35
CA TYR A 187 17.24 -0.68 -18.40
C TYR A 187 16.69 -1.01 -19.78
N VAL A 188 16.37 0.02 -20.56
CA VAL A 188 15.92 -0.07 -21.95
C VAL A 188 17.12 0.13 -22.87
N TYR A 189 17.43 -0.88 -23.67
CA TYR A 189 18.69 -0.96 -24.41
C TYR A 189 18.48 -1.55 -25.81
N GLN A 190 19.39 -1.26 -26.74
CA GLN A 190 19.45 -1.85 -28.09
C GLN A 190 18.10 -1.83 -28.83
N TYR A 191 17.63 -0.64 -29.21
CA TYR A 191 16.44 -0.44 -30.03
C TYR A 191 15.11 -0.92 -29.40
N ALA A 192 15.10 -1.27 -28.11
CA ALA A 192 13.89 -1.67 -27.40
C ALA A 192 12.84 -0.52 -27.35
N ARG A 193 11.57 -0.89 -27.42
CA ARG A 193 10.41 0.04 -27.46
C ARG A 193 9.29 -0.37 -26.49
N PRO A 194 9.59 -0.55 -25.20
CA PRO A 194 8.58 -0.98 -24.25
C PRO A 194 7.60 0.13 -23.90
N VAL A 195 6.43 -0.27 -23.39
CA VAL A 195 5.53 0.61 -22.65
C VAL A 195 5.71 0.31 -21.17
N ILE A 196 6.04 1.32 -20.36
CA ILE A 196 6.22 1.21 -18.92
C ILE A 196 5.19 2.12 -18.26
N GLU A 197 4.24 1.54 -17.55
CA GLU A 197 3.06 2.25 -17.05
C GLU A 197 2.77 1.96 -15.57
N GLY A 198 2.54 3.00 -14.77
CA GLY A 198 2.08 2.82 -13.39
C GLY A 198 3.07 2.06 -12.49
N CYS A 199 4.35 2.05 -12.86
CA CYS A 199 5.38 1.31 -12.14
C CYS A 199 6.03 2.18 -11.05
N VAL A 200 6.46 1.54 -9.97
CA VAL A 200 7.22 2.16 -8.88
C VAL A 200 8.64 1.64 -8.92
N ILE A 201 9.61 2.53 -9.11
CA ILE A 201 11.03 2.21 -9.13
C ILE A 201 11.68 2.94 -7.97
N SER A 202 12.30 2.24 -7.03
CA SER A 202 12.95 2.87 -5.88
C SER A 202 14.29 2.23 -5.50
N HIS A 203 15.09 2.91 -4.68
CA HIS A 203 16.29 2.35 -4.05
C HIS A 203 17.28 1.73 -5.04
N THR A 204 17.63 2.47 -6.10
CA THR A 204 18.55 1.96 -7.15
C THR A 204 19.97 2.51 -7.00
N GLY A 205 20.97 1.67 -7.29
CA GLY A 205 22.39 2.02 -7.22
C GLY A 205 22.88 2.91 -8.36
N HIS A 206 22.08 3.08 -9.42
CA HIS A 206 22.33 3.92 -10.59
C HIS A 206 21.04 4.69 -10.97
N GLU A 207 20.71 4.79 -12.26
CA GLU A 207 19.47 5.42 -12.72
C GLU A 207 18.24 4.58 -12.34
N GLY A 208 17.09 5.23 -12.14
CA GLY A 208 15.83 4.49 -11.95
C GLY A 208 15.41 3.80 -13.24
N ILE A 209 15.22 4.58 -14.31
CA ILE A 209 14.96 4.11 -15.67
C ILE A 209 16.04 4.67 -16.58
N ALA A 210 16.88 3.81 -17.14
CA ALA A 210 17.87 4.20 -18.13
C ALA A 210 17.47 3.76 -19.53
N VAL A 211 17.66 4.63 -20.51
CA VAL A 211 17.38 4.39 -21.92
C VAL A 211 18.67 4.62 -22.70
N ALA A 212 19.15 3.58 -23.37
CA ALA A 212 20.40 3.63 -24.11
C ALA A 212 20.31 2.89 -25.46
N HIS A 213 21.31 3.14 -26.32
CA HIS A 213 21.47 2.46 -27.62
C HIS A 213 20.20 2.46 -28.47
N HIS A 214 19.69 3.67 -28.74
CA HIS A 214 18.52 3.90 -29.60
C HIS A 214 17.20 3.32 -29.08
N GLY A 215 17.08 3.15 -27.75
CA GLY A 215 15.79 2.83 -27.12
C GLY A 215 14.75 3.92 -27.36
N VAL A 216 13.49 3.51 -27.50
CA VAL A 216 12.33 4.40 -27.69
C VAL A 216 11.15 3.95 -26.82
N PRO A 217 11.25 4.06 -25.48
CA PRO A 217 10.17 3.66 -24.59
C PRO A 217 9.05 4.70 -24.52
N VAL A 218 7.88 4.23 -24.07
CA VAL A 218 6.77 5.07 -23.61
C VAL A 218 6.65 4.88 -22.10
N ILE A 219 6.94 5.92 -21.31
CA ILE A 219 6.97 5.88 -19.85
C ILE A 219 5.82 6.74 -19.32
N LYS A 220 4.86 6.11 -18.63
CA LYS A 220 3.60 6.76 -18.22
C LYS A 220 3.30 6.51 -16.76
N ARG A 221 2.86 7.53 -16.03
CA ARG A 221 2.37 7.36 -14.63
C ARG A 221 3.35 6.62 -13.72
N CYS A 222 4.65 6.70 -13.98
CA CYS A 222 5.66 6.00 -13.21
C CYS A 222 6.16 6.88 -12.06
N THR A 223 6.46 6.26 -10.93
CA THR A 223 7.09 6.91 -9.78
C THR A 223 8.50 6.39 -9.63
N VAL A 224 9.50 7.27 -9.68
CA VAL A 224 10.92 6.92 -9.53
C VAL A 224 11.49 7.66 -8.34
N THR A 225 11.95 6.92 -7.32
CA THR A 225 12.47 7.51 -6.08
C THR A 225 13.79 6.90 -5.61
N ASP A 226 14.50 7.63 -4.75
CA ASP A 226 15.62 7.07 -3.96
C ASP A 226 16.72 6.44 -4.84
N THR A 227 17.10 7.10 -5.94
CA THR A 227 18.08 6.59 -6.90
C THR A 227 19.41 7.31 -6.75
N ARG A 228 20.54 6.58 -6.84
CA ARG A 228 21.87 7.19 -6.76
C ARG A 228 22.26 7.97 -8.02
N GLY A 229 21.66 7.66 -9.17
CA GLY A 229 21.76 8.42 -10.41
C GLY A 229 20.48 9.21 -10.72
N PRO A 230 20.38 9.83 -11.91
CA PRO A 230 19.13 10.41 -12.40
C PRO A 230 17.97 9.43 -12.33
N GLY A 231 16.78 9.90 -11.97
CA GLY A 231 15.61 9.03 -11.94
C GLY A 231 15.27 8.45 -13.31
N ILE A 232 15.24 9.30 -14.35
CA ILE A 232 15.07 8.84 -15.73
C ILE A 232 16.20 9.41 -16.60
N ALA A 233 16.92 8.56 -17.33
CA ALA A 233 18.03 8.98 -18.18
C ALA A 233 17.89 8.50 -19.62
N PHE A 234 18.07 9.40 -20.59
CA PHE A 234 18.13 9.09 -22.01
C PHE A 234 19.54 9.37 -22.54
N ALA A 235 20.22 8.34 -23.03
CA ALA A 235 21.51 8.47 -23.71
C ALA A 235 21.36 8.99 -25.14
N SER A 236 22.44 9.49 -25.72
CA SER A 236 22.47 10.08 -27.07
C SER A 236 21.85 9.15 -28.12
N GLY A 237 21.03 9.73 -29.01
CA GLY A 237 20.35 8.99 -30.08
C GLY A 237 19.15 8.15 -29.62
N CYS A 238 18.72 8.26 -28.36
CA CYS A 238 17.48 7.67 -27.86
C CYS A 238 16.31 8.67 -27.98
N GLY A 239 15.10 8.15 -28.13
CA GLY A 239 13.86 8.94 -28.17
C GLY A 239 12.84 8.31 -27.24
N GLY A 240 11.59 8.78 -27.26
CA GLY A 240 10.52 8.19 -26.46
C GLY A 240 9.53 9.23 -25.96
N GLU A 241 8.60 8.79 -25.12
CA GLU A 241 7.63 9.65 -24.45
C GLU A 241 7.74 9.46 -22.93
N ILE A 242 7.77 10.56 -22.19
CA ILE A 242 7.60 10.57 -20.74
C ILE A 242 6.35 11.40 -20.44
N SER A 243 5.34 10.80 -19.81
CA SER A 243 4.15 11.53 -19.39
C SER A 243 3.61 11.14 -18.02
N ALA A 244 3.11 12.13 -17.28
CA ALA A 244 2.53 11.96 -15.93
C ALA A 244 3.47 11.23 -14.94
N CYS A 245 4.79 11.36 -15.09
CA CYS A 245 5.76 10.67 -14.25
C CYS A 245 6.21 11.55 -13.08
N ARG A 246 6.52 10.91 -11.95
CA ARG A 246 7.03 11.54 -10.73
C ARG A 246 8.45 11.05 -10.49
N VAL A 247 9.40 11.96 -10.32
CA VAL A 247 10.81 11.62 -10.06
C VAL A 247 11.31 12.42 -8.86
N SER A 248 11.57 11.78 -7.72
CA SER A 248 11.97 12.48 -6.48
C SER A 248 13.09 11.79 -5.73
N ASN A 249 13.87 12.53 -4.94
CA ASN A 249 15.01 11.98 -4.19
C ASN A 249 15.98 11.18 -5.09
N THR A 250 16.32 11.75 -6.24
CA THR A 250 17.25 11.18 -7.23
C THR A 250 18.42 12.13 -7.45
N ALA A 251 19.52 11.68 -8.05
CA ALA A 251 20.60 12.60 -8.39
C ALA A 251 20.15 13.61 -9.44
N GLU A 252 20.62 14.86 -9.33
CA GLU A 252 20.27 15.91 -10.26
C GLU A 252 21.04 15.80 -11.59
N PRO A 253 20.39 16.04 -12.75
CA PRO A 253 18.95 16.32 -12.89
C PRO A 253 18.10 15.05 -12.75
N GLY A 254 16.90 15.17 -12.17
CA GLY A 254 16.00 14.01 -11.99
C GLY A 254 15.61 13.34 -13.31
N ILE A 255 15.50 14.11 -14.39
CA ILE A 255 15.43 13.59 -15.76
C ILE A 255 16.64 14.08 -16.55
N ALA A 256 17.55 13.17 -16.89
CA ALA A 256 18.76 13.45 -17.65
C ALA A 256 18.54 13.12 -19.13
N ILE A 257 18.67 14.12 -20.00
CA ILE A 257 18.56 13.95 -21.46
C ILE A 257 19.91 14.30 -22.07
N ALA A 258 20.62 13.31 -22.58
CA ALA A 258 21.92 13.51 -23.23
C ALA A 258 21.78 14.25 -24.56
N GLU A 259 22.86 14.89 -25.01
CA GLU A 259 22.89 15.58 -26.29
C GLU A 259 22.53 14.64 -27.45
N GLY A 260 21.63 15.09 -28.31
CA GLY A 260 21.12 14.29 -29.44
C GLY A 260 20.06 13.26 -29.08
N ALA A 261 19.62 13.16 -27.82
CA ALA A 261 18.40 12.44 -27.47
C ALA A 261 17.17 13.33 -27.71
N THR A 262 16.05 12.73 -28.15
CA THR A 262 14.82 13.44 -28.49
C THR A 262 13.55 12.88 -27.82
N PRO A 263 13.54 12.64 -26.49
CA PRO A 263 12.31 12.26 -25.81
C PRO A 263 11.35 13.47 -25.73
N THR A 264 10.06 13.23 -25.94
CA THR A 264 9.03 14.22 -25.61
C THR A 264 8.63 14.06 -24.16
N VAL A 265 8.58 15.17 -23.44
CA VAL A 265 8.27 15.15 -22.02
C VAL A 265 7.12 16.09 -21.73
N SER A 266 6.03 15.55 -21.17
CA SER A 266 4.82 16.30 -20.80
C SER A 266 4.38 15.90 -19.39
N GLU A 267 3.84 16.83 -18.61
CA GLU A 267 3.32 16.53 -17.26
C GLU A 267 4.32 15.79 -16.34
N ILE A 268 5.57 16.28 -16.23
CA ILE A 268 6.44 15.83 -15.13
C ILE A 268 5.99 16.56 -13.87
N ALA A 269 5.61 15.82 -12.85
CA ALA A 269 5.41 16.39 -11.54
C ALA A 269 6.79 16.60 -10.90
N ASP A 270 7.25 17.85 -10.85
CA ASP A 270 8.45 18.26 -10.12
C ASP A 270 8.20 18.13 -8.60
N PRO A 271 8.98 17.35 -7.83
CA PRO A 271 8.74 17.15 -6.40
C PRO A 271 9.03 18.39 -5.56
N ALA A 272 9.77 19.37 -6.08
CA ALA A 272 9.86 20.68 -5.44
C ALA A 272 8.49 21.36 -5.36
N ALA A 273 7.53 20.95 -6.20
CA ALA A 273 6.14 21.42 -6.16
C ALA A 273 5.15 20.43 -5.50
N VAL A 274 5.52 19.15 -5.28
CA VAL A 274 4.62 18.14 -4.69
C VAL A 274 4.82 17.95 -3.18
N GLY A 275 6.00 18.27 -2.65
CA GLY A 275 6.17 18.41 -1.20
C GLY A 275 5.20 19.43 -0.61
N ASP A 276 4.95 20.52 -1.34
CA ASP A 276 3.90 21.48 -1.00
C ASP A 276 2.54 20.99 -1.49
N SER A 277 2.32 20.59 -2.76
CA SER A 277 0.95 20.26 -3.23
C SER A 277 0.25 19.09 -2.52
N ALA A 278 0.93 17.98 -2.21
CA ALA A 278 0.29 16.85 -1.53
C ALA A 278 0.11 17.11 -0.03
N LEU A 279 1.08 17.81 0.57
CA LEU A 279 0.97 18.28 1.94
C LEU A 279 -0.14 19.33 2.06
N ASP A 280 -0.20 20.28 1.13
CA ASP A 280 -1.23 21.31 0.99
C ASP A 280 -2.60 20.69 0.78
N GLU A 281 -2.72 19.60 0.00
CA GLU A 281 -3.97 18.85 -0.12
C GLU A 281 -4.41 18.24 1.21
N MET A 282 -3.49 17.66 1.98
CA MET A 282 -3.80 17.08 3.28
C MET A 282 -4.07 18.15 4.36
N LEU A 283 -3.34 19.26 4.32
CA LEU A 283 -3.57 20.44 5.14
C LEU A 283 -4.91 21.11 4.76
N ALA A 284 -5.27 21.12 3.49
CA ALA A 284 -6.58 21.56 3.01
C ALA A 284 -7.69 20.60 3.44
N GLU A 285 -7.45 19.28 3.46
CA GLU A 285 -8.40 18.28 4.02
C GLU A 285 -8.63 18.55 5.51
N LEU A 286 -7.56 18.81 6.27
CA LEU A 286 -7.62 19.23 7.67
C LEU A 286 -8.39 20.55 7.82
N ASP A 287 -8.11 21.55 6.99
CA ASP A 287 -8.76 22.86 7.04
C ASP A 287 -10.23 22.81 6.68
N ALA A 288 -10.60 21.92 5.77
CA ALA A 288 -11.98 21.67 5.42
C ALA A 288 -12.76 21.02 6.57
N MET A 289 -12.12 20.45 7.59
CA MET A 289 -12.83 19.99 8.79
C MET A 289 -13.47 21.19 9.50
N ILE A 290 -14.70 21.01 9.97
CA ILE A 290 -15.43 22.07 10.66
C ILE A 290 -14.86 22.19 12.08
N GLY A 291 -14.57 23.41 12.53
CA GLY A 291 -14.05 23.68 13.86
C GLY A 291 -12.60 23.23 14.08
N LEU A 292 -12.28 22.86 15.33
CA LEU A 292 -10.98 22.35 15.78
C LEU A 292 -9.79 23.32 15.60
N PRO A 293 -9.89 24.62 15.94
CA PRO A 293 -8.82 25.58 15.69
C PRO A 293 -7.49 25.18 16.36
N GLU A 294 -7.52 24.80 17.63
CA GLU A 294 -6.32 24.43 18.39
C GLU A 294 -5.67 23.14 17.84
N VAL A 295 -6.47 22.12 17.53
CA VAL A 295 -5.97 20.89 16.90
C VAL A 295 -5.31 21.18 15.56
N LYS A 296 -5.90 22.06 14.74
CA LYS A 296 -5.34 22.45 13.44
C LYS A 296 -4.02 23.20 13.59
N GLU A 297 -3.93 24.10 14.56
CA GLU A 297 -2.68 24.80 14.87
C GLU A 297 -1.60 23.82 15.34
N GLU A 298 -1.95 22.87 16.21
CA GLU A 298 -0.98 21.92 16.75
C GLU A 298 -0.50 20.90 15.71
N VAL A 299 -1.38 20.43 14.83
CA VAL A 299 -0.99 19.56 13.73
C VAL A 299 -0.07 20.30 12.75
N ARG A 300 -0.33 21.59 12.46
CA ARG A 300 0.57 22.41 11.64
C ARG A 300 1.93 22.58 12.28
N ALA A 301 1.98 22.92 13.56
CA ALA A 301 3.25 23.06 14.28
C ALA A 301 4.09 21.76 14.22
N LEU A 302 3.43 20.60 14.32
CA LEU A 302 4.09 19.30 14.14
C LEU A 302 4.60 19.10 12.71
N VAL A 303 3.79 19.43 11.70
CA VAL A 303 4.21 19.37 10.28
C VAL A 303 5.43 20.25 10.03
N ASP A 304 5.41 21.49 10.50
CA ASP A 304 6.50 22.46 10.35
C ASP A 304 7.79 21.93 11.00
N GLU A 305 7.68 21.37 12.21
CA GLU A 305 8.80 20.76 12.92
C GLU A 305 9.39 19.57 12.13
N LEU A 306 8.54 18.69 11.61
CA LEU A 306 8.95 17.52 10.83
C LEU A 306 9.64 17.93 9.51
N GLN A 307 9.10 18.93 8.81
CA GLN A 307 9.72 19.48 7.60
C GLN A 307 11.11 20.06 7.88
N VAL A 308 11.25 20.87 8.92
CA VAL A 308 12.54 21.46 9.31
C VAL A 308 13.54 20.38 9.69
N ASN A 309 13.10 19.37 10.44
CA ASN A 309 13.93 18.23 10.82
C ASN A 309 14.39 17.44 9.59
N GLU A 310 13.53 17.25 8.60
CA GLU A 310 13.89 16.60 7.34
C GLU A 310 14.92 17.41 6.54
N TRP A 311 14.74 18.73 6.43
CA TRP A 311 15.75 19.60 5.80
C TRP A 311 17.10 19.54 6.52
N ARG A 312 17.09 19.46 7.86
CA ARG A 312 18.31 19.28 8.66
C ARG A 312 18.99 17.94 8.36
N ARG A 313 18.23 16.83 8.28
CA ARG A 313 18.79 15.51 7.91
C ARG A 313 19.45 15.55 6.54
N ARG A 314 18.78 16.14 5.54
CA ARG A 314 19.32 16.30 4.17
C ARG A 314 20.57 17.15 4.11
N ALA A 315 20.66 18.17 4.96
CA ALA A 315 21.84 19.01 5.11
C ALA A 315 22.98 18.33 5.91
N GLY A 316 22.81 17.08 6.35
CA GLY A 316 23.79 16.36 7.18
C GLY A 316 23.91 16.92 8.61
N LEU A 317 22.93 17.71 9.07
CA LEU A 317 22.90 18.25 10.42
C LEU A 317 22.29 17.24 11.40
N PRO A 318 22.77 17.20 12.64
CA PRO A 318 22.16 16.37 13.66
C PRO A 318 20.73 16.86 13.95
N VAL A 319 19.84 15.89 14.05
CA VAL A 319 18.44 16.06 14.42
C VAL A 319 18.21 15.21 15.66
N GLY A 320 17.48 15.75 16.64
CA GLY A 320 17.14 14.99 17.84
C GLY A 320 16.27 13.78 17.48
N ALA A 321 16.35 12.72 18.27
CA ALA A 321 15.39 11.63 18.21
C ALA A 321 14.06 12.13 18.79
N ALA A 322 13.16 12.62 17.92
CA ALA A 322 11.81 12.99 18.31
C ALA A 322 10.88 11.83 17.97
N GLY A 323 10.28 11.20 18.98
CA GLY A 323 9.25 10.18 18.74
C GLY A 323 7.99 10.83 18.16
N HIS A 324 7.33 10.13 17.22
CA HIS A 324 6.12 10.63 16.54
C HIS A 324 4.82 10.23 17.25
N HIS A 325 4.91 9.86 18.53
CA HIS A 325 3.79 9.33 19.30
C HIS A 325 2.95 10.45 19.91
N LEU A 326 1.63 10.37 19.73
CA LEU A 326 0.68 11.42 20.15
C LEU A 326 -0.45 10.88 21.01
N ILE A 327 -1.00 11.75 21.85
CA ILE A 327 -2.21 11.48 22.64
C ILE A 327 -3.33 12.37 22.15
N PHE A 328 -4.47 11.78 21.78
CA PHE A 328 -5.67 12.49 21.39
C PHE A 328 -6.71 12.41 22.50
N ALA A 329 -6.91 13.50 23.23
CA ALA A 329 -7.79 13.59 24.39
C ALA A 329 -9.05 14.38 24.05
N GLY A 330 -10.24 13.85 24.33
CA GLY A 330 -11.48 14.62 24.22
C GLY A 330 -12.74 13.76 24.14
N ALA A 331 -13.91 14.40 24.12
CA ALA A 331 -15.22 13.74 24.12
C ALA A 331 -15.46 12.87 22.85
N PRO A 332 -16.45 11.94 22.86
CA PRO A 332 -16.80 11.19 21.66
C PRO A 332 -17.24 12.13 20.53
N GLY A 333 -16.96 11.75 19.29
CA GLY A 333 -17.46 12.47 18.12
C GLY A 333 -16.82 13.84 17.87
N THR A 334 -15.69 14.15 18.50
CA THR A 334 -14.92 15.39 18.26
C THR A 334 -13.99 15.32 17.05
N GLY A 335 -13.78 14.13 16.47
CA GLY A 335 -13.01 13.97 15.22
C GLY A 335 -11.61 13.35 15.37
N LYS A 336 -11.25 12.83 16.56
CA LYS A 336 -9.96 12.18 16.86
C LYS A 336 -9.50 11.19 15.79
N THR A 337 -10.30 10.17 15.47
CA THR A 337 -9.95 9.14 14.47
C THR A 337 -9.78 9.73 13.07
N THR A 338 -10.56 10.76 12.72
CA THR A 338 -10.45 11.43 11.42
C THR A 338 -9.14 12.19 11.31
N VAL A 339 -8.80 13.00 12.32
CA VAL A 339 -7.53 13.75 12.36
C VAL A 339 -6.34 12.79 12.40
N ALA A 340 -6.43 11.67 13.12
CA ALA A 340 -5.35 10.68 13.20
C ALA A 340 -5.04 10.07 11.83
N ARG A 341 -6.10 9.83 11.03
CA ARG A 341 -5.97 9.31 9.67
C ARG A 341 -5.33 10.34 8.74
N ILE A 342 -5.70 11.62 8.85
CA ILE A 342 -5.06 12.71 8.11
C ILE A 342 -3.59 12.84 8.51
N TYR A 343 -3.28 12.78 9.82
CA TYR A 343 -1.91 12.83 10.33
C TYR A 343 -1.04 11.70 9.78
N GLY A 344 -1.55 10.48 9.67
CA GLY A 344 -0.83 9.38 9.03
C GLY A 344 -0.50 9.64 7.56
N LYS A 345 -1.44 10.23 6.80
CA LYS A 345 -1.19 10.66 5.42
C LYS A 345 -0.15 11.77 5.35
N LEU A 346 -0.18 12.73 6.28
CA LEU A 346 0.83 13.80 6.38
C LEU A 346 2.22 13.22 6.61
N LEU A 347 2.39 12.29 7.55
CA LEU A 347 3.67 11.63 7.82
C LEU A 347 4.21 10.88 6.60
N LYS A 348 3.33 10.21 5.84
CA LYS A 348 3.70 9.58 4.56
C LYS A 348 4.15 10.60 3.52
N ALA A 349 3.40 11.69 3.36
CA ALA A 349 3.70 12.75 2.39
C ALA A 349 5.05 13.41 2.69
N LEU A 350 5.39 13.55 3.98
CA LEU A 350 6.67 14.08 4.46
C LEU A 350 7.83 13.07 4.37
N GLY A 351 7.57 11.82 3.98
CA GLY A 351 8.58 10.76 3.91
C GLY A 351 9.05 10.25 5.28
N VAL A 352 8.32 10.57 6.36
CA VAL A 352 8.62 10.09 7.71
C VAL A 352 8.23 8.61 7.84
N LEU A 353 7.11 8.20 7.22
CA LEU A 353 6.65 6.82 7.22
C LEU A 353 6.58 6.28 5.78
N PRO A 354 7.18 5.12 5.48
CA PRO A 354 7.31 4.62 4.10
C PRO A 354 5.97 4.21 3.47
N VAL A 355 5.03 3.67 4.25
CA VAL A 355 3.77 3.10 3.74
C VAL A 355 2.57 4.00 4.07
N GLY A 356 2.51 4.54 5.28
CA GLY A 356 1.40 5.37 5.78
C GLY A 356 0.10 4.59 5.98
N GLU A 357 0.17 3.28 6.22
CA GLU A 357 -0.99 2.46 6.57
C GLU A 357 -1.59 2.93 7.91
N PHE A 358 -2.91 2.98 8.02
CA PHE A 358 -3.60 3.38 9.25
C PHE A 358 -4.30 2.18 9.87
N ARG A 359 -3.80 1.70 11.01
CA ARG A 359 -4.36 0.56 11.73
C ARG A 359 -5.06 1.02 12.99
N GLU A 360 -6.37 0.83 13.04
CA GLU A 360 -7.22 1.18 14.16
C GLU A 360 -7.50 -0.05 15.02
N VAL A 361 -7.19 0.02 16.31
CA VAL A 361 -7.33 -1.07 17.27
C VAL A 361 -7.93 -0.58 18.59
N SER A 362 -8.44 -1.51 19.38
CA SER A 362 -8.99 -1.26 20.72
C SER A 362 -8.46 -2.31 21.72
N ARG A 363 -8.81 -2.19 23.00
CA ARG A 363 -8.37 -3.15 24.05
C ARG A 363 -8.56 -4.62 23.67
N ARG A 364 -9.69 -4.95 23.04
CA ARG A 364 -10.03 -6.33 22.62
C ARG A 364 -9.09 -6.87 21.54
N ASP A 365 -8.44 -6.01 20.79
CA ASP A 365 -7.50 -6.39 19.73
C ASP A 365 -6.09 -6.61 20.30
N LEU A 366 -5.73 -5.91 21.36
CA LEU A 366 -4.41 -6.03 22.01
C LEU A 366 -4.38 -7.10 23.11
N VAL A 367 -5.47 -7.26 23.87
CA VAL A 367 -5.50 -8.12 25.05
C VAL A 367 -5.94 -9.54 24.69
N GLY A 368 -5.18 -10.53 25.18
CA GLY A 368 -5.46 -11.96 25.03
C GLY A 368 -6.52 -12.47 26.01
N GLN A 369 -7.08 -13.66 25.71
CA GLN A 369 -8.03 -14.34 26.62
C GLN A 369 -7.34 -15.26 27.63
N TYR A 370 -6.06 -15.57 27.39
CA TYR A 370 -5.26 -16.52 28.19
C TYR A 370 -3.91 -15.89 28.56
N ILE A 371 -3.32 -16.36 29.67
CA ILE A 371 -2.02 -15.88 30.18
C ILE A 371 -0.94 -16.07 29.11
N GLY A 372 -0.13 -15.03 28.87
CA GLY A 372 0.97 -15.02 27.90
C GLY A 372 0.56 -14.75 26.44
N HIS A 373 -0.74 -14.72 26.12
CA HIS A 373 -1.20 -14.38 24.77
C HIS A 373 -1.23 -12.88 24.50
N THR A 374 -1.27 -12.04 25.55
CA THR A 374 -1.42 -10.59 25.36
C THR A 374 -0.16 -9.96 24.77
N ALA A 375 1.02 -10.35 25.25
CA ALA A 375 2.28 -9.87 24.71
C ALA A 375 2.43 -10.23 23.22
N GLU A 376 2.18 -11.50 22.86
CA GLU A 376 2.24 -11.96 21.46
C GLU A 376 1.24 -11.21 20.58
N LYS A 377 -0.01 -11.06 21.04
CA LYS A 377 -1.05 -10.36 20.28
C LYS A 377 -0.73 -8.87 20.09
N THR A 378 -0.24 -8.21 21.13
CA THR A 378 0.18 -6.80 21.07
C THR A 378 1.36 -6.62 20.11
N ALA A 379 2.35 -7.51 20.17
CA ALA A 379 3.49 -7.48 19.27
C ALA A 379 3.07 -7.69 17.80
N THR A 380 2.21 -8.68 17.52
CA THR A 380 1.69 -8.92 16.16
C THR A 380 0.96 -7.69 15.61
N VAL A 381 0.08 -7.07 16.40
CA VAL A 381 -0.63 -5.86 15.99
C VAL A 381 0.33 -4.69 15.73
N PHE A 382 1.40 -4.57 16.52
CA PHE A 382 2.42 -3.54 16.33
C PHE A 382 3.24 -3.78 15.06
N GLU A 383 3.67 -5.02 14.82
CA GLU A 383 4.38 -5.43 13.60
C GLU A 383 3.56 -5.16 12.34
N GLU A 384 2.27 -5.48 12.38
CA GLU A 384 1.33 -5.17 11.28
C GLU A 384 1.14 -3.67 11.05
N ALA A 385 1.46 -2.82 12.02
CA ALA A 385 1.39 -1.37 11.89
C ALA A 385 2.73 -0.74 11.47
N LYS A 386 3.78 -1.54 11.24
CA LYS A 386 5.09 -1.03 10.82
C LYS A 386 5.03 -0.32 9.47
N GLY A 387 5.73 0.81 9.40
CA GLY A 387 5.70 1.71 8.25
C GLY A 387 4.47 2.64 8.21
N GLY A 388 3.65 2.64 9.26
CA GLY A 388 2.36 3.35 9.33
C GLY A 388 2.02 3.92 10.72
N VAL A 389 0.72 4.12 10.95
CA VAL A 389 0.14 4.65 12.19
C VAL A 389 -0.64 3.55 12.91
N LEU A 390 -0.29 3.31 14.17
CA LEU A 390 -1.07 2.47 15.09
C LEU A 390 -1.96 3.36 15.95
N PHE A 391 -3.26 3.38 15.68
CA PHE A 391 -4.26 4.13 16.44
C PHE A 391 -4.97 3.23 17.45
N ILE A 392 -4.81 3.51 18.74
CA ILE A 392 -5.42 2.76 19.84
C ILE A 392 -6.58 3.58 20.42
N ASP A 393 -7.81 3.18 20.10
CA ASP A 393 -9.02 3.84 20.60
C ASP A 393 -9.36 3.38 22.03
N GLU A 394 -9.89 4.33 22.82
CA GLU A 394 -10.17 4.19 24.25
C GLU A 394 -9.01 3.53 25.03
N ALA A 395 -7.78 4.00 24.82
CA ALA A 395 -6.55 3.40 25.35
C ALA A 395 -6.54 3.29 26.89
N TYR A 396 -7.20 4.22 27.59
CA TYR A 396 -7.40 4.16 29.05
C TYR A 396 -8.08 2.87 29.53
N THR A 397 -8.78 2.16 28.65
CA THR A 397 -9.39 0.88 29.01
C THR A 397 -8.33 -0.16 29.32
N LEU A 398 -7.09 -0.05 28.83
CA LEU A 398 -5.97 -0.95 29.13
C LEU A 398 -5.58 -0.91 30.61
N THR A 399 -5.68 0.25 31.26
CA THR A 399 -5.30 0.46 32.67
C THR A 399 -6.45 0.23 33.65
N ARG A 400 -7.71 0.20 33.17
CA ARG A 400 -8.87 -0.09 34.04
C ARG A 400 -8.81 -1.53 34.56
N LEU A 401 -8.81 -1.66 35.89
CA LEU A 401 -9.00 -2.92 36.62
C LEU A 401 -10.43 -3.44 36.43
N ALA A 402 -10.71 -4.08 35.29
CA ALA A 402 -11.88 -4.93 35.18
C ALA A 402 -11.64 -6.19 36.03
N GLY A 403 -12.52 -6.45 37.01
CA GLY A 403 -12.31 -7.44 38.08
C GLY A 403 -11.74 -8.81 37.66
N SER A 404 -11.02 -9.47 38.58
CA SER A 404 -10.35 -10.79 38.44
C SER A 404 -9.38 -11.00 37.27
N GLY A 405 -9.30 -10.10 36.27
CA GLY A 405 -8.42 -10.19 35.09
C GLY A 405 -7.48 -8.99 34.93
N GLY A 406 -7.05 -8.39 36.05
CA GLY A 406 -6.35 -7.09 36.10
C GLY A 406 -4.95 -7.04 35.50
N ASP A 407 -4.34 -8.17 35.12
CA ASP A 407 -2.92 -8.22 34.70
C ASP A 407 -2.71 -8.05 33.18
N PHE A 408 -3.68 -8.48 32.37
CA PHE A 408 -3.46 -8.58 30.92
C PHE A 408 -3.42 -7.21 30.21
N GLY A 409 -4.13 -6.21 30.73
CA GLY A 409 -4.07 -4.87 30.15
C GLY A 409 -2.72 -4.17 30.40
N GLN A 410 -2.13 -4.42 31.57
CA GLN A 410 -0.80 -3.92 31.91
C GLN A 410 0.27 -4.63 31.09
N GLU A 411 0.14 -5.95 30.88
CA GLU A 411 1.02 -6.74 29.99
C GLU A 411 1.07 -6.16 28.56
N ALA A 412 -0.06 -5.69 28.03
CA ALA A 412 -0.09 -5.02 26.71
C ALA A 412 0.72 -3.72 26.71
N ILE A 413 0.57 -2.89 27.76
CA ILE A 413 1.33 -1.63 27.91
C ILE A 413 2.82 -1.90 28.04
N ASP A 414 3.18 -2.88 28.86
CA ASP A 414 4.57 -3.24 29.12
C ASP A 414 5.25 -3.86 27.89
N THR A 415 4.47 -4.42 26.96
CA THR A 415 4.93 -4.87 25.65
C THR A 415 5.04 -3.71 24.65
N LEU A 416 4.07 -2.79 24.66
CA LEU A 416 4.00 -1.67 23.72
C LEU A 416 5.14 -0.65 23.93
N VAL A 417 5.48 -0.33 25.19
CA VAL A 417 6.47 0.71 25.51
C VAL A 417 7.87 0.39 24.95
N PRO A 418 8.43 -0.82 25.11
CA PRO A 418 9.70 -1.19 24.47
C PRO A 418 9.65 -1.13 22.94
N LEU A 419 8.56 -1.60 22.33
CA LEU A 419 8.41 -1.59 20.86
C LEU A 419 8.35 -0.15 20.31
N MET A 420 7.68 0.76 21.02
CA MET A 420 7.68 2.19 20.71
C MET A 420 9.07 2.81 20.75
N GLU A 421 9.92 2.40 21.70
CA GLU A 421 11.29 2.90 21.79
C GLU A 421 12.18 2.38 20.65
N GLU A 422 12.10 1.07 20.38
CA GLU A 422 12.93 0.38 19.39
C GLU A 422 12.59 0.81 17.96
N HIS A 423 11.29 1.01 17.67
CA HIS A 423 10.77 1.28 16.32
C HIS A 423 10.19 2.69 16.15
N ARG A 424 10.70 3.67 16.90
CA ARG A 424 10.18 5.05 16.92
C ARG A 424 10.19 5.78 15.57
N ASP A 425 11.09 5.38 14.66
CA ASP A 425 11.23 5.95 13.31
C ASP A 425 10.44 5.15 12.26
N GLU A 426 9.86 4.01 12.64
CA GLU A 426 9.12 3.11 11.74
C GLU A 426 7.60 3.14 11.99
N VAL A 427 7.15 3.58 13.18
CA VAL A 427 5.73 3.57 13.59
C VAL A 427 5.37 4.83 14.35
N ALA A 428 4.24 5.45 13.98
CA ALA A 428 3.61 6.48 14.80
C ALA A 428 2.44 5.89 15.60
N VAL A 429 2.62 5.69 16.90
CA VAL A 429 1.55 5.28 17.82
C VAL A 429 0.72 6.49 18.28
N ILE A 430 -0.59 6.44 18.07
CA ILE A 430 -1.55 7.44 18.55
C ILE A 430 -2.52 6.76 19.51
N VAL A 431 -2.58 7.22 20.76
CA VAL A 431 -3.57 6.75 21.74
C VAL A 431 -4.68 7.77 21.88
N ALA A 432 -5.94 7.31 21.90
CA ALA A 432 -7.11 8.18 22.01
C ALA A 432 -7.99 7.82 23.21
N GLY A 433 -8.62 8.83 23.80
CA GLY A 433 -9.53 8.65 24.92
C GLY A 433 -10.16 9.93 25.42
N TYR A 434 -10.88 9.84 26.54
CA TYR A 434 -11.42 10.99 27.26
C TYR A 434 -10.33 11.70 28.05
N THR A 435 -10.45 13.03 28.19
CA THR A 435 -9.39 13.87 28.74
C THR A 435 -8.94 13.43 30.12
N ASP A 436 -9.87 13.28 31.07
CA ASP A 436 -9.55 12.90 32.45
C ASP A 436 -8.95 11.49 32.51
N GLU A 437 -9.50 10.54 31.77
CA GLU A 437 -9.01 9.17 31.72
C GLU A 437 -7.63 9.00 31.09
N MET A 438 -7.27 9.87 30.13
CA MET A 438 -5.94 9.84 29.52
C MET A 438 -4.85 10.34 30.48
N VAL A 439 -5.20 11.20 31.44
CA VAL A 439 -4.29 11.58 32.54
C VAL A 439 -3.98 10.36 33.41
N ASP A 440 -5.01 9.60 33.79
CA ASP A 440 -4.84 8.36 34.57
C ASP A 440 -4.08 7.28 33.78
N PHE A 441 -4.32 7.18 32.47
CA PHE A 441 -3.59 6.26 31.58
C PHE A 441 -2.09 6.54 31.57
N LEU A 442 -1.70 7.81 31.44
CA LEU A 442 -0.29 8.21 31.48
C LEU A 442 0.36 7.99 32.85
N ALA A 443 -0.39 8.18 33.92
CA ALA A 443 0.09 7.97 35.28
C ALA A 443 0.31 6.47 35.59
N ALA A 444 -0.30 5.55 34.84
CA ALA A 444 -0.21 4.12 35.09
C ALA A 444 1.18 3.52 34.80
N ASN A 445 1.93 4.08 33.84
CA ASN A 445 3.28 3.62 33.52
C ASN A 445 4.19 4.82 33.17
N PRO A 446 5.26 5.09 33.94
CA PRO A 446 6.20 6.17 33.66
C PRO A 446 6.82 6.13 32.25
N GLY A 447 6.93 4.94 31.66
CA GLY A 447 7.36 4.74 30.28
C GLY A 447 6.45 5.46 29.29
N LEU A 448 5.12 5.38 29.45
CA LEU A 448 4.16 6.06 28.57
C LEU A 448 4.38 7.57 28.55
N ALA A 449 4.45 8.20 29.73
CA ALA A 449 4.63 9.65 29.87
C ALA A 449 5.92 10.17 29.19
N SER A 450 6.97 9.35 29.16
CA SER A 450 8.23 9.71 28.50
C SER A 450 8.26 9.51 26.98
N ARG A 451 7.41 8.62 26.43
CA ARG A 451 7.39 8.30 24.99
C ARG A 451 6.33 9.10 24.23
N PHE A 452 5.24 9.47 24.89
CA PHE A 452 4.25 10.37 24.34
C PHE A 452 4.67 11.82 24.58
N GLY A 453 5.30 12.42 23.57
CA GLY A 453 5.86 13.78 23.69
C GLY A 453 4.81 14.89 23.70
N LYS A 454 3.57 14.63 23.26
CA LYS A 454 2.54 15.66 23.10
C LYS A 454 1.12 15.12 23.24
N THR A 455 0.27 15.92 23.89
CA THR A 455 -1.17 15.71 23.99
C THR A 455 -1.88 16.77 23.17
N ILE A 456 -2.81 16.34 22.31
CA ILE A 456 -3.70 17.19 21.53
C ILE A 456 -5.10 17.06 22.11
N GLU A 457 -5.63 18.17 22.60
CA GLU A 457 -6.98 18.24 23.17
C GLU A 457 -8.02 18.56 22.08
N PHE A 458 -9.10 17.79 22.08
CA PHE A 458 -10.22 17.91 21.16
C PHE A 458 -11.44 18.43 21.92
N GLU A 459 -11.67 19.74 21.82
CA GLU A 459 -12.82 20.40 22.42
C GLU A 459 -14.16 19.96 21.80
N ASN A 460 -15.24 20.22 22.54
CA ASN A 460 -16.60 20.02 22.04
C ASN A 460 -16.93 21.06 20.95
N TYR A 461 -17.67 20.63 19.93
CA TYR A 461 -18.16 21.55 18.91
C TYR A 461 -19.19 22.52 19.49
N SER A 462 -19.07 23.78 19.10
CA SER A 462 -20.10 24.78 19.35
C SER A 462 -21.40 24.47 18.62
N PRO A 463 -22.56 24.99 19.08
CA PRO A 463 -23.83 24.82 18.37
C PRO A 463 -23.82 25.27 16.91
N ALA A 464 -23.01 26.28 16.57
CA ALA A 464 -22.85 26.75 15.20
C ALA A 464 -22.06 25.75 14.33
N GLU A 465 -21.01 25.15 14.88
CA GLU A 465 -20.22 24.12 14.20
C GLU A 465 -21.03 22.83 14.01
N LEU A 466 -21.85 22.44 15.00
CA LEU A 466 -22.76 21.29 14.88
C LEU A 466 -23.82 21.50 13.79
N LEU A 467 -24.36 22.72 13.67
CA LEU A 467 -25.24 23.08 12.55
C LEU A 467 -24.50 22.96 11.21
N ALA A 468 -23.26 23.44 11.12
CA ALA A 468 -22.47 23.31 9.90
C ALA A 468 -22.17 21.85 9.56
N ILE A 469 -21.88 21.00 10.57
CA ILE A 469 -21.68 19.55 10.41
C ILE A 469 -22.95 18.91 9.87
N PHE A 470 -24.11 19.20 10.46
CA PHE A 470 -25.41 18.73 10.00
C PHE A 470 -25.67 19.15 8.54
N GLY A 471 -25.42 20.43 8.21
CA GLY A 471 -25.58 20.96 6.87
C GLY A 471 -24.67 20.27 5.85
N ARG A 472 -23.41 19.98 6.22
CA ARG A 472 -22.46 19.24 5.35
C ARG A 472 -22.93 17.80 5.12
N MET A 473 -23.46 17.13 6.14
CA MET A 473 -24.05 15.79 5.99
C MET A 473 -25.29 15.80 5.06
N ALA A 474 -26.14 16.81 5.19
CA ALA A 474 -27.28 17.00 4.30
C ALA A 474 -26.84 17.20 2.86
N ALA A 475 -25.91 18.12 2.60
CA ALA A 475 -25.39 18.39 1.27
C ALA A 475 -24.71 17.16 0.64
N ALA A 476 -23.94 16.39 1.41
CA ALA A 476 -23.31 15.15 0.94
C ALA A 476 -24.34 14.06 0.55
N GLY A 477 -25.56 14.12 1.10
CA GLY A 477 -26.67 13.25 0.74
C GLY A 477 -27.62 13.83 -0.31
N ASP A 478 -27.22 14.89 -1.03
CA ASP A 478 -28.08 15.66 -1.95
C ASP A 478 -29.35 16.22 -1.31
N TYR A 479 -29.34 16.49 0.01
CA TYR A 479 -30.44 17.15 0.72
C TYR A 479 -30.23 18.65 0.79
N GLU A 480 -31.29 19.41 0.53
CA GLU A 480 -31.34 20.86 0.67
C GLU A 480 -32.10 21.20 1.95
N LEU A 481 -31.39 21.78 2.92
CA LEU A 481 -31.96 22.18 4.19
C LEU A 481 -32.77 23.48 4.04
N ASP A 482 -34.01 23.47 4.50
CA ASP A 482 -34.86 24.65 4.56
C ASP A 482 -34.20 25.76 5.41
N PRO A 483 -34.12 27.01 4.93
CA PRO A 483 -33.55 28.13 5.69
C PRO A 483 -34.14 28.31 7.09
N GLY A 484 -35.41 27.94 7.29
CA GLY A 484 -36.07 28.00 8.60
C GLY A 484 -35.59 26.95 9.62
N ALA A 485 -34.89 25.90 9.18
CA ALA A 485 -34.47 24.81 10.05
C ALA A 485 -33.19 25.14 10.84
N GLY A 486 -32.35 26.04 10.33
CA GLY A 486 -31.08 26.43 10.97
C GLY A 486 -31.24 26.95 12.40
N PRO A 487 -32.15 27.91 12.68
CA PRO A 487 -32.41 28.38 14.04
C PRO A 487 -32.91 27.27 14.98
N VAL A 488 -33.77 26.36 14.49
CA VAL A 488 -34.32 25.25 15.28
C VAL A 488 -33.22 24.27 15.68
N LEU A 489 -32.35 23.89 14.73
CA LEU A 489 -31.20 23.04 14.97
C LEU A 489 -30.20 23.68 15.94
N THR A 490 -29.91 24.97 15.78
CA THR A 490 -28.98 25.69 16.66
C THR A 490 -29.48 25.73 18.10
N ASP A 491 -30.77 25.99 18.31
CA ASP A 491 -31.37 25.97 19.65
C ASP A 491 -31.33 24.57 20.27
N HIS A 492 -31.63 23.53 19.47
CA HIS A 492 -31.51 22.16 19.92
C HIS A 492 -30.07 21.82 20.35
N PHE A 493 -29.07 22.11 19.53
CA PHE A 493 -27.66 21.87 19.85
C PHE A 493 -27.20 22.65 21.09
N ARG A 494 -27.68 23.88 21.29
CA ARG A 494 -27.42 24.64 22.53
C ARG A 494 -27.99 23.96 23.77
N ARG A 495 -29.14 23.29 23.66
CA ARG A 495 -29.75 22.55 24.78
C ARG A 495 -29.02 21.24 25.08
N VAL A 496 -28.64 20.47 24.07
CA VAL A 496 -28.01 19.15 24.26
C VAL A 496 -26.52 19.22 24.58
N SER A 497 -25.83 20.28 24.18
CA SER A 497 -24.39 20.47 24.48
C SER A 497 -24.07 20.63 25.97
N GLY A 498 -25.07 20.85 26.82
CA GLY A 498 -24.93 20.84 28.28
C GLY A 498 -25.09 19.48 28.94
N ASP A 499 -25.41 18.42 28.19
CA ASP A 499 -25.53 17.05 28.72
C ASP A 499 -24.15 16.40 28.86
N VAL A 500 -23.96 15.65 29.94
CA VAL A 500 -22.74 14.86 30.21
C VAL A 500 -22.53 13.77 29.16
N ASN A 501 -23.61 13.27 28.55
CA ASN A 501 -23.54 12.22 27.52
C ASN A 501 -23.48 12.76 26.08
N PHE A 502 -23.21 14.05 25.91
CA PHE A 502 -23.21 14.69 24.60
C PHE A 502 -22.11 14.11 23.67
N GLY A 503 -22.53 13.61 22.51
CA GLY A 503 -21.69 12.88 21.54
C GLY A 503 -21.16 13.71 20.37
N ASN A 504 -21.25 15.05 20.42
CA ASN A 504 -20.74 15.95 19.37
C ASN A 504 -21.28 15.60 17.96
N ALA A 505 -20.39 15.41 16.97
CA ALA A 505 -20.79 15.10 15.60
C ALA A 505 -21.55 13.76 15.48
N ARG A 506 -21.42 12.85 16.46
CA ARG A 506 -22.20 11.62 16.53
C ARG A 506 -23.68 11.92 16.76
N ASP A 507 -23.99 12.87 17.63
CA ASP A 507 -25.37 13.30 17.90
C ASP A 507 -25.94 14.09 16.73
N ALA A 508 -25.13 14.95 16.10
CA ALA A 508 -25.53 15.64 14.87
C ALA A 508 -25.89 14.65 13.76
N ARG A 509 -25.10 13.58 13.59
CA ARG A 509 -25.38 12.49 12.64
C ARG A 509 -26.66 11.74 12.99
N LEU A 510 -26.84 11.38 14.26
CA LEU A 510 -28.06 10.70 14.72
C LEU A 510 -29.31 11.56 14.46
N LEU A 511 -29.23 12.85 14.72
CA LEU A 511 -30.32 13.80 14.45
C LEU A 511 -30.62 13.90 12.94
N PHE A 512 -29.60 13.93 12.09
CA PHE A 512 -29.77 13.92 10.64
C PHE A 512 -30.45 12.63 10.15
N GLU A 513 -30.06 11.48 10.67
CA GLU A 513 -30.70 10.19 10.34
C GLU A 513 -32.19 10.17 10.76
N LYS A 514 -32.52 10.76 11.91
CA LYS A 514 -33.91 10.95 12.36
C LYS A 514 -34.68 11.90 11.44
N ALA A 515 -34.09 13.02 11.03
CA ALA A 515 -34.71 13.99 10.12
C ALA A 515 -34.99 13.38 8.74
N ARG A 516 -34.04 12.61 8.19
CA ARG A 516 -34.23 11.84 6.94
C ARG A 516 -35.38 10.84 7.06
N THR A 517 -35.50 10.20 8.21
CA THR A 517 -36.60 9.26 8.49
C THR A 517 -37.95 9.99 8.51
N ALA A 518 -38.02 11.17 9.15
CA ALA A 518 -39.21 11.99 9.16
C ALA A 518 -39.60 12.47 7.75
N GLN A 519 -38.63 12.90 6.95
CA GLN A 519 -38.83 13.28 5.56
C GLN A 519 -39.36 12.12 4.71
N SER A 520 -38.79 10.93 4.87
CA SER A 520 -39.27 9.72 4.17
C SER A 520 -40.72 9.41 4.52
N GLN A 521 -41.12 9.55 5.79
CA GLN A 521 -42.50 9.38 6.23
C GLN A 521 -43.41 10.43 5.58
N ARG A 522 -43.02 11.70 5.59
CA ARG A 522 -43.76 12.78 4.91
C ARG A 522 -43.95 12.49 3.43
N LEU A 523 -42.88 12.18 2.69
CA LEU A 523 -42.95 11.92 1.26
C LEU A 523 -43.84 10.72 0.92
N ARG A 524 -43.84 9.69 1.77
CA ARG A 524 -44.72 8.53 1.57
C ARG A 524 -46.20 8.90 1.67
N THR A 525 -46.57 9.92 2.44
CA THR A 525 -47.96 10.37 2.56
C THR A 525 -48.49 11.10 1.33
N LEU A 526 -47.62 11.52 0.40
CA LEU A 526 -48.04 12.21 -0.84
C LEU A 526 -48.88 11.33 -1.78
N GLY A 527 -48.85 10.00 -1.63
CA GLY A 527 -49.64 9.06 -2.43
C GLY A 527 -49.26 9.02 -3.92
N ARG A 528 -48.17 9.68 -4.31
CA ARG A 528 -47.60 9.73 -5.67
C ARG A 528 -46.08 9.65 -5.60
N MET A 529 -45.43 9.45 -6.75
CA MET A 529 -43.98 9.63 -6.86
C MET A 529 -43.62 11.10 -6.61
N PRO A 530 -42.74 11.42 -5.64
CA PRO A 530 -42.26 12.80 -5.45
C PRO A 530 -41.36 13.24 -6.60
N ALA A 531 -41.35 14.55 -6.89
CA ALA A 531 -40.41 15.17 -7.81
C ALA A 531 -39.00 15.21 -7.19
N VAL A 532 -37.96 15.42 -8.00
CA VAL A 532 -36.56 15.44 -7.54
C VAL A 532 -36.36 16.50 -6.46
N GLU A 533 -36.97 17.67 -6.62
CA GLU A 533 -36.90 18.78 -5.67
C GLU A 533 -37.53 18.39 -4.32
N GLU A 534 -38.63 17.63 -4.32
CA GLU A 534 -39.28 17.13 -3.10
C GLU A 534 -38.45 16.04 -2.41
N LEU A 535 -37.73 15.22 -3.18
CA LEU A 535 -36.80 14.20 -2.66
C LEU A 535 -35.58 14.85 -1.99
N ARG A 536 -35.14 16.01 -2.49
CA ARG A 536 -34.00 16.77 -1.94
C ARG A 536 -34.39 17.64 -0.74
N GLY A 537 -35.61 18.17 -0.70
CA GLY A 537 -36.05 19.12 0.35
C GLY A 537 -36.16 18.49 1.75
N LEU A 538 -35.35 18.98 2.69
CA LEU A 538 -35.46 18.69 4.12
C LEU A 538 -36.09 19.90 4.84
N HIS A 539 -37.37 19.77 5.20
CA HIS A 539 -38.16 20.89 5.72
C HIS A 539 -38.08 21.01 7.24
N VAL A 540 -38.40 22.20 7.76
CA VAL A 540 -38.43 22.49 9.21
C VAL A 540 -39.25 21.45 9.98
N ALA A 541 -40.40 21.03 9.45
CA ALA A 541 -41.27 20.04 10.08
C ALA A 541 -40.60 18.66 10.26
N ASP A 542 -39.69 18.27 9.38
CA ASP A 542 -38.95 17.00 9.54
C ASP A 542 -37.95 17.09 10.70
N VAL A 543 -37.31 18.24 10.82
CA VAL A 543 -36.34 18.53 11.87
C VAL A 543 -37.04 18.60 13.22
N GLU A 544 -38.17 19.29 13.32
CA GLU A 544 -38.97 19.34 14.55
C GLU A 544 -39.47 17.94 14.96
N ALA A 545 -39.91 17.14 13.99
CA ALA A 545 -40.31 15.75 14.23
C ALA A 545 -39.13 14.87 14.68
N ALA A 546 -37.92 15.14 14.19
CA ALA A 546 -36.70 14.44 14.59
C ALA A 546 -36.24 14.81 16.01
N ILE A 547 -36.40 16.06 16.41
CA ILE A 547 -36.08 16.55 17.76
C ILE A 547 -37.07 16.03 18.80
N SER A 548 -38.34 15.89 18.42
CA SER A 548 -39.44 15.49 19.32
C SER A 548 -39.51 13.97 19.59
N ARG A 549 -38.68 13.16 18.90
CA ARG A 549 -38.60 11.70 19.01
C ARG A 549 -37.26 11.29 19.61
#